data_AF-A0A382SM84-F1
#
_entry.id   AF-A0A382SM84-F1
#
_cell.length_a   1.000
_cell.length_b   1.000
_cell.length_c   1.000
_cell.angle_alpha   90.00
_cell.angle_beta   90.00
_cell.angle_gamma   90.00
#
_symmetry.space_group_name_H-M   'P 1'
#
loop_
_entity.id
_entity.type
_entity.pdbx_description
1 polymer ?
#
loop_
_entity_poly.entity_id
_entity_poly.type
_entity_poly.pdbx_seq_one_letter_code
_entity_poly.pdbx_strand_id
1 'polypeptide(L)' 'MYFVIHAIDRSDAGTLRGRTRPAHLDYLGGFDILFGGPMLDDDGAMCGSLIVVQAEDRAA' A
#
# COMPACT_ATOMS: atom_id res chain seq x y z
N MET A 1 -2.15 -15.11 -10.47
CA MET A 1 -3.31 -14.22 -10.68
C MET A 1 -2.96 -12.84 -10.13
N TYR A 2 -3.69 -11.79 -10.51
CA TYR A 2 -3.51 -10.46 -9.91
C TYR A 2 -4.54 -10.23 -8.82
N PHE A 3 -4.10 -9.71 -7.68
CA PHE A 3 -4.94 -9.35 -6.55
C PHE A 3 -4.81 -7.86 -6.24
N VAL A 4 -5.92 -7.24 -5.90
CA VAL A 4 -5.98 -5.83 -5.48
C VAL A 4 -6.04 -5.78 -3.96
N ILE A 5 -5.07 -5.10 -3.37
CA ILE A 5 -5.08 -4.71 -1.96
C ILE A 5 -5.52 -3.25 -1.89
N HIS A 6 -6.67 -3.04 -1.26
CA HIS A 6 -7.22 -1.72 -0.95
C HIS A 6 -7.18 -1.52 0.56
N ALA A 7 -6.19 -0.78 1.04
CA ALA A 7 -5.94 -0.57 2.46
C ALA A 7 -6.14 0.92 2.82
N ILE A 8 -7.10 1.20 3.69
CA ILE A 8 -7.40 2.55 4.17
C ILE A 8 -6.69 2.80 5.48
N ASP A 9 -6.03 3.96 5.59
CA ASP A 9 -5.41 4.37 6.84
C ASP A 9 -6.47 4.68 7.89
N ARG A 10 -6.14 4.46 9.16
CA ARG A 10 -6.90 5.10 10.24
C ARG A 10 -6.75 6.61 10.14
N SER A 11 -7.77 7.34 10.60
CA SER A 11 -7.81 8.80 10.59
C SER A 11 -6.62 9.48 11.29
N ASP A 12 -5.98 8.81 12.25
CA ASP A 12 -4.85 9.34 13.04
C ASP A 12 -3.48 8.77 12.62
N ALA A 13 -3.40 8.04 11.50
CA ALA A 13 -2.21 7.28 11.14
C ALA A 13 -1.16 8.05 10.31
N GLY A 14 -1.37 9.32 9.95
CA GLY A 14 -0.49 10.06 9.03
C GLY A 14 1.00 10.08 9.44
N THR A 15 1.29 10.39 10.71
CA THR A 15 2.67 10.35 11.23
C THR A 15 3.24 8.93 11.25
N LEU A 16 2.44 7.94 11.64
CA LEU A 16 2.85 6.54 11.64
C LEU A 16 3.22 6.09 10.24
N ARG A 17 2.38 6.40 9.25
CA ARG A 17 2.59 6.10 7.83
C ARG A 17 3.87 6.72 7.30
N GLY A 18 4.11 8.01 7.57
CA GLY A 18 5.34 8.68 7.17
C GLY A 18 6.58 7.97 7.72
N ARG A 19 6.55 7.56 9.00
CA ARG A 19 7.66 6.88 9.68
C ARG A 19 7.90 5.46 9.18
N THR A 20 6.85 4.68 8.87
CA THR A 20 6.98 3.28 8.45
C THR A 20 7.15 3.11 6.94
N ARG A 21 6.88 4.15 6.15
CA ARG A 21 6.92 4.09 4.68
C ARG A 21 8.23 3.55 4.10
N PRO A 22 9.44 3.95 4.55
CA PRO A 22 10.67 3.38 4.00
C PRO A 22 10.77 1.86 4.18
N ALA A 23 10.46 1.35 5.39
CA ALA A 23 10.47 -0.09 5.67
C ALA A 23 9.37 -0.85 4.91
N HIS A 24 8.20 -0.23 4.73
CA HIS A 24 7.13 -0.78 3.90
C HIS A 24 7.55 -0.90 2.43
N LEU A 25 8.19 0.13 1.86
CA LEU A 25 8.66 0.10 0.48
C LEU A 25 9.76 -0.95 0.27
N ASP A 26 10.67 -1.10 1.23
CA ASP A 26 11.68 -2.16 1.22
C ASP A 26 11.04 -3.55 1.22
N TYR A 27 10.05 -3.79 2.08
CA TYR A 27 9.27 -5.03 2.10
C TYR A 27 8.57 -5.31 0.76
N LEU A 28 7.95 -4.29 0.16
CA LEU A 28 7.27 -4.43 -1.14
C LEU A 28 8.24 -4.79 -2.27
N GLY A 29 9.53 -4.46 -2.16
CA GLY A 29 10.55 -4.83 -3.14
C GLY A 29 10.76 -6.34 -3.29
N GLY A 30 10.26 -7.16 -2.36
CA GLY A 30 10.29 -8.61 -2.43
C GLY A 30 9.13 -9.25 -3.23
N PHE A 31 8.18 -8.45 -3.73
CA PHE A 31 6.97 -8.95 -4.39
C PHE A 31 6.90 -8.51 -5.84
N ASP A 32 6.20 -9.30 -6.66
CA ASP A 32 5.88 -8.95 -8.03
C ASP A 32 4.66 -8.01 -8.05
N ILE A 33 4.93 -6.71 -8.08
CA ILE A 33 3.92 -5.65 -8.03
C ILE A 33 3.73 -5.07 -9.44
N LEU A 34 2.52 -5.23 -9.98
CA LEU A 34 2.13 -4.62 -11.25
C LEU A 34 1.91 -3.11 -11.10
N PHE A 35 1.31 -2.69 -9.98
CA PHE A 35 1.05 -1.29 -9.67
C PHE A 35 0.98 -1.10 -8.15
N GLY A 36 1.55 -0.03 -7.60
CA GLY A 36 1.47 0.27 -6.17
C GLY A 36 1.62 1.76 -5.91
N GLY A 37 0.71 2.33 -5.13
CA GLY A 37 0.75 3.76 -4.84
C GLY A 37 -0.12 4.17 -3.65
N PRO A 38 0.16 5.37 -3.09
CA PRO A 38 -0.73 5.97 -2.11
C PRO A 38 -2.03 6.40 -2.78
N MET A 39 -3.15 6.15 -2.11
CA MET A 39 -4.36 6.95 -2.31
C MET A 39 -4.20 8.27 -1.57
N LEU A 40 -4.72 9.33 -2.16
CA LEU A 40 -4.65 10.68 -1.63
C LEU A 40 -6.06 11.16 -1.28
N ASP A 41 -6.17 11.97 -0.22
CA ASP A 41 -7.37 12.75 0.06
C ASP A 41 -7.44 14.03 -0.78
N ASP A 42 -8.48 14.84 -0.56
CA ASP A 42 -8.73 16.08 -1.31
C ASP A 42 -7.63 17.14 -1.11
N ASP A 43 -6.87 17.07 -0.01
CA ASP A 43 -5.74 17.95 0.28
C ASP A 43 -4.41 17.40 -0.26
N GLY A 44 -4.44 16.24 -0.92
CA GLY A 44 -3.26 15.57 -1.47
C GLY A 44 -2.45 14.80 -0.41
N ALA A 45 -2.97 14.67 0.81
CA ALA A 45 -2.33 13.88 1.84
C ALA A 45 -2.63 12.39 1.66
N MET A 46 -1.65 11.57 2.01
CA MET A 46 -1.72 10.13 1.91
C MET A 46 -2.78 9.54 2.88
N CYS A 47 -3.81 8.87 2.35
CA CYS A 47 -4.95 8.34 3.14
C CYS A 47 -5.21 6.82 3.00
N GLY A 48 -4.51 6.15 2.09
CA GLY A 48 -4.39 4.68 2.08
C GLY A 48 -3.43 4.18 1.01
N SER A 49 -3.42 2.90 0.72
CA SER A 49 -2.65 2.29 -0.37
C SER A 49 -3.53 1.46 -1.29
N LEU A 50 -3.26 1.56 -2.60
CA LEU A 50 -3.76 0.64 -3.60
C LEU A 50 -2.57 -0.11 -4.20
N ILE A 51 -2.60 -1.44 -4.14
CA ILE A 51 -1.54 -2.31 -4.65
C ILE A 51 -2.16 -3.42 -5.50
N VAL A 52 -1.61 -3.65 -6.68
CA VAL A 52 -1.90 -4.79 -7.55
C VAL A 52 -0.68 -5.69 -7.53
N VAL A 53 -0.83 -6.86 -6.92
CA VAL A 53 0.24 -7.84 -6.72
C VAL A 53 -0.07 -9.13 -7.46
N GLN A 54 0.97 -9.75 -8.02
CA GLN A 54 0.88 -11.10 -8.57
C GLN A 54 1.10 -12.13 -7.47
N ALA A 55 0.12 -13.04 -7.29
CA ALA A 55 0.20 -14.16 -6.36
C ALA A 55 -0.42 -15.43 -6.96
N GLU A 56 -0.10 -16.59 -6.39
CA GLU A 56 -0.63 -17.89 -6.83
C GLU A 56 -2.13 -17.98 -6.58
N ASP A 57 -2.55 -17.65 -5.36
CA ASP A 57 -3.93 -17.62 -4.91
C ASP A 57 -4.17 -16.49 -3.90
N ARG A 58 -5.37 -16.44 -3.31
CA ARG A 58 -5.78 -15.40 -2.35
C ARG A 58 -5.24 -15.64 -0.92
N ALA A 59 -4.82 -16.85 -0.60
CA ALA A 59 -4.34 -17.21 0.73
C ALA A 59 -2.85 -16.88 0.93
N ALA A 60 -2.08 -16.82 -0.17
CA ALA A 60 -0.72 -16.28 -0.23
C ALA A 60 -0.67 -14.79 0.16
#